data_AF-X0H0G2-F1
#
_entry.id   AF-X0H0G2-F1
#
_cell.length_a   1.000
_cell.length_b   1.000
_cell.length_c   1.000
_cell.angle_alpha   90.00
_cell.angle_beta   90.00
_cell.angle_gamma   90.00
#
_symmetry.space_group_name_H-M   'P 1'
#
loop_
_entity.id
_entity.type
_entity.pdbx_description
1 polymer ?
#
loop_
_entity_poly.entity_id
_entity_poly.type
_entity_poly.pdbx_seq_one_letter_code
_entity_poly.pdbx_strand_id
1 'polypeptide(L)'
;MSNRKTKVIGDIGESVEEAMHKLSEMEHKLQNAARKERLAVETSDLHVEEGSTVASDIRSKIHSPEKEILPTTCMKADRLKRAPLGGPEDELAITNIFNVEDDKGSDQGANRPPPVNSDRLPLPWAGRLGYACLNTYLRNANPPVFSSRTCQMASILERGQKYVQELGLANARDIVKMIQWNHKYSINFMRLSSGMFPFASHEEYGYSLALFAADVLAEAGKVAAELGHRLTIHPGQFTQIGSPKKEVVAAAVRDLNYHDEMLSLLKLPEQMDRDAVMVLHMGGVYGGKEATLNRFRENYAKLSDSVKRRLVLENDDVAWSVHDLLPICEELNIPLVLDYHHHNIIFDPCVREGTEDIIGLYDRIKKTWTRKKITQKMHYSEQTASAVSPQERRKHSARVKTLPPCDPDMDLMIEANDKEQAVFELMRTFKLPGWDSFNDIVPYEREDEPRKAVKKAKKGKKNTNGVSSNADGDIGIPERIVGAEDFAMGGPNNRVYWPEGMEDWLRPKK
;
A
#
# COMPACT_ATOMS: atom_id res chain seq x y z
N MET A 1 -8.25 53.42 -36.76
CA MET A 1 -7.61 52.54 -35.77
C MET A 1 -7.97 51.04 -35.90
N SER A 2 -8.88 50.62 -36.80
CA SER A 2 -9.27 49.20 -36.92
C SER A 2 -8.26 48.33 -37.71
N ASN A 3 -7.63 48.85 -38.77
CA ASN A 3 -6.73 48.05 -39.65
C ASN A 3 -5.36 47.68 -39.08
N ARG A 4 -4.93 48.25 -37.93
CA ARG A 4 -3.62 47.93 -37.32
C ARG A 4 -3.69 46.74 -36.37
N LYS A 5 -4.84 46.48 -35.73
CA LYS A 5 -5.01 45.35 -34.80
C LYS A 5 -5.16 44.01 -35.53
N THR A 6 -5.83 43.98 -36.68
CA THR A 6 -5.98 42.76 -37.50
C THR A 6 -4.67 42.30 -38.12
N LYS A 7 -3.77 43.23 -38.49
CA LYS A 7 -2.46 42.87 -39.06
C LYS A 7 -1.51 42.24 -38.02
N VAL A 8 -1.49 42.77 -36.80
CA VAL A 8 -0.64 42.25 -35.70
C VAL A 8 -1.10 40.87 -35.22
N ILE A 9 -2.40 40.57 -35.26
CA ILE A 9 -2.91 39.24 -34.88
C ILE A 9 -2.59 38.19 -35.98
N GLY A 10 -2.59 38.59 -37.25
CA GLY A 10 -2.18 37.73 -38.37
C GLY A 10 -0.69 37.35 -38.32
N ASP A 11 0.19 38.33 -38.08
CA ASP A 11 1.65 38.12 -38.02
C ASP A 11 2.06 37.22 -36.82
N ILE A 12 1.32 37.26 -35.71
CA ILE A 12 1.55 36.36 -34.56
C ILE A 12 1.07 34.93 -34.87
N GLY A 13 -0.03 34.77 -35.61
CA GLY A 13 -0.53 33.46 -36.04
C GLY A 13 0.44 32.73 -36.96
N GLU A 14 0.96 33.42 -37.98
CA GLU A 14 1.97 32.85 -38.89
C GLU A 14 3.27 32.49 -38.17
N SER A 15 3.72 33.32 -37.23
CA SER A 15 4.92 33.03 -36.43
C SER A 15 4.77 31.80 -35.53
N VAL A 16 3.57 31.52 -35.03
CA VAL A 16 3.30 30.34 -34.18
C VAL A 16 3.21 29.08 -35.03
N GLU A 17 2.57 29.14 -36.19
CA GLU A 17 2.52 28.01 -37.13
C GLU A 17 3.92 27.63 -37.65
N GLU A 18 4.77 28.62 -37.95
CA GLU A 18 6.15 28.36 -38.37
C GLU A 18 6.99 27.72 -37.25
N ALA A 19 6.76 28.12 -35.99
CA ALA A 19 7.41 27.51 -34.83
C ALA A 19 6.95 26.06 -34.60
N MET A 20 5.65 25.79 -34.75
CA MET A 20 5.10 24.44 -34.63
C MET A 20 5.60 23.52 -35.75
N HIS A 21 5.73 24.04 -36.98
CA HIS A 21 6.30 23.28 -38.09
C HIS A 21 7.77 22.90 -37.83
N LYS A 22 8.59 23.84 -37.34
CA LYS A 22 10.00 23.59 -36.99
C LYS A 22 10.15 22.56 -35.87
N LEU A 23 9.26 22.60 -34.86
CA LEU A 23 9.24 21.61 -33.78
C LEU A 23 8.87 20.21 -34.30
N SER A 24 7.88 20.12 -35.19
CA SER A 24 7.49 18.86 -35.84
C SER A 24 8.63 18.27 -36.69
N GLU A 25 9.39 19.11 -37.41
CA GLU A 25 10.55 18.64 -38.17
C GLU A 25 11.69 18.15 -37.27
N MET A 26 11.93 18.82 -36.14
CA MET A 26 12.92 18.39 -35.14
C MET A 26 12.54 17.06 -34.51
N GLU A 27 11.27 16.87 -34.16
CA GLU A 27 10.76 15.60 -33.64
C GLU A 27 10.95 14.47 -34.64
N HIS A 28 10.64 14.71 -35.92
CA HIS A 28 10.81 13.72 -36.98
C HIS A 28 12.29 13.36 -37.22
N LYS A 29 13.21 14.33 -37.10
CA LYS A 29 14.67 14.07 -37.17
C LYS A 29 15.15 13.24 -35.98
N LEU A 30 14.64 13.51 -34.78
CA LEU A 30 15.03 12.80 -33.56
C LEU A 30 14.52 11.34 -33.58
N GLN A 31 13.28 11.12 -34.04
CA GLN A 31 12.72 9.79 -34.22
C GLN A 31 13.50 8.97 -35.26
N ASN A 32 13.92 9.60 -36.36
CA ASN A 32 14.75 8.94 -37.38
C ASN A 32 16.16 8.61 -36.87
N ALA A 33 16.79 9.49 -36.09
CA ALA A 33 18.09 9.23 -35.47
C ALA A 33 18.00 8.04 -34.48
N ALA A 34 17.00 8.03 -33.61
CA ALA A 34 16.76 6.93 -32.67
C ALA A 34 16.48 5.61 -33.38
N ARG A 35 15.76 5.64 -34.52
CA ARG A 35 15.52 4.44 -35.34
C ARG A 35 16.80 3.92 -35.98
N LYS A 36 17.70 4.81 -36.41
CA LYS A 36 19.00 4.45 -36.99
C LYS A 36 19.95 3.86 -35.96
N GLU A 37 20.00 4.40 -34.75
CA GLU A 37 20.76 3.84 -33.63
C GLU A 37 20.23 2.47 -33.21
N ARG A 38 18.90 2.32 -33.14
CA ARG A 38 18.29 1.02 -32.83
C ARG A 38 18.61 -0.04 -33.88
N LEU A 39 18.55 0.29 -35.16
CA LEU A 39 18.98 -0.62 -36.22
C LEU A 39 20.47 -0.97 -36.11
N ALA A 40 21.33 -0.02 -35.74
CA ALA A 40 22.76 -0.28 -35.58
C ALA A 40 23.06 -1.24 -34.42
N VAL A 41 22.27 -1.19 -33.34
CA VAL A 41 22.35 -2.13 -32.21
C VAL A 41 21.79 -3.50 -32.58
N GLU A 42 20.70 -3.55 -33.37
CA GLU A 42 20.12 -4.82 -33.84
C GLU A 42 21.00 -5.52 -34.89
N THR A 43 21.89 -4.80 -35.61
CA THR A 43 22.83 -5.39 -36.59
C THR A 43 24.24 -5.64 -36.07
N SER A 44 24.51 -5.43 -34.78
CA SER A 44 25.82 -5.74 -34.19
C SER A 44 25.81 -7.15 -33.59
N ASP A 45 26.34 -8.13 -34.32
CA ASP A 45 26.66 -9.47 -33.81
C ASP A 45 27.84 -9.39 -32.84
N LEU A 46 27.58 -9.56 -31.54
CA LEU A 46 28.60 -9.77 -30.52
C LEU A 46 28.99 -11.25 -30.49
N HIS A 47 30.05 -11.61 -31.22
CA HIS A 47 30.75 -12.89 -31.05
C HIS A 47 31.63 -12.81 -29.80
N VAL A 48 31.45 -13.73 -28.86
CA VAL A 48 32.39 -13.98 -27.75
C VAL A 48 33.19 -15.22 -28.12
N GLU A 49 34.50 -15.06 -28.33
CA GLU A 49 35.42 -16.19 -28.49
C GLU A 49 35.71 -16.83 -27.13
N GLU A 50 35.37 -18.10 -26.96
CA GLU A 50 35.86 -18.92 -25.85
C GLU A 50 37.21 -19.56 -26.20
N GLY A 51 38.25 -19.12 -25.49
CA GLY A 51 39.58 -19.69 -25.54
C GLY A 51 39.71 -20.99 -24.72
N SER A 52 40.43 -21.94 -25.31
CA SER A 52 40.72 -23.31 -24.89
C SER A 52 41.26 -23.51 -23.46
N THR A 53 40.94 -24.64 -22.82
CA THR A 53 41.96 -25.59 -22.31
C THR A 53 41.40 -26.98 -21.88
N VAL A 54 41.99 -28.00 -22.53
CA VAL A 54 42.35 -29.36 -22.06
C VAL A 54 41.29 -30.41 -21.68
N ALA A 55 41.40 -31.52 -22.42
CA ALA A 55 40.66 -32.78 -22.41
C ALA A 55 40.66 -33.58 -21.09
N SER A 56 39.59 -34.36 -20.89
CA SER A 56 39.71 -35.80 -20.59
C SER A 56 38.47 -36.57 -21.06
N ASP A 57 38.73 -37.74 -21.62
CA ASP A 57 37.80 -38.70 -22.20
C ASP A 57 36.75 -39.22 -21.19
N ILE A 58 35.51 -39.43 -21.66
CA ILE A 58 34.72 -40.66 -21.42
C ILE A 58 33.55 -40.71 -22.42
N ARG A 59 33.44 -41.87 -23.05
CA ARG A 59 32.52 -42.28 -24.12
C ARG A 59 31.18 -42.73 -23.51
N SER A 60 30.04 -42.33 -24.09
CA SER A 60 29.07 -43.22 -24.77
C SER A 60 27.63 -42.68 -24.90
N LYS A 61 27.16 -42.62 -26.16
CA LYS A 61 25.94 -43.24 -26.72
C LYS A 61 24.52 -42.79 -26.24
N ILE A 62 23.76 -42.31 -27.24
CA ILE A 62 22.40 -42.73 -27.70
C ILE A 62 21.27 -41.68 -27.70
N HIS A 63 20.71 -41.52 -28.92
CA HIS A 63 19.36 -41.14 -29.38
C HIS A 63 18.78 -39.72 -29.18
N SER A 64 18.62 -39.04 -30.32
CA SER A 64 17.39 -38.32 -30.68
C SER A 64 16.49 -39.24 -31.53
N PRO A 65 15.16 -39.06 -31.46
CA PRO A 65 14.41 -38.49 -32.60
C PRO A 65 13.27 -37.57 -32.08
N GLU A 66 12.53 -36.75 -32.83
CA GLU A 66 12.44 -36.33 -34.21
C GLU A 66 11.60 -35.04 -34.23
N LYS A 67 11.73 -34.26 -35.31
CA LYS A 67 10.94 -33.05 -35.58
C LYS A 67 9.57 -33.42 -36.14
N GLU A 68 8.52 -32.71 -35.74
CA GLU A 68 7.37 -32.44 -36.61
C GLU A 68 6.98 -30.96 -36.61
N ILE A 69 6.40 -30.56 -37.74
CA ILE A 69 6.42 -29.24 -38.35
C ILE A 69 5.13 -28.45 -38.05
N LEU A 70 5.31 -27.14 -37.80
CA LEU A 70 4.42 -25.96 -37.86
C LEU A 70 3.10 -26.06 -38.68
N PRO A 71 2.07 -25.24 -38.33
CA PRO A 71 1.96 -23.95 -39.02
C PRO A 71 1.57 -22.74 -38.14
N THR A 72 2.10 -21.62 -38.61
CA THR A 72 1.96 -20.22 -38.18
C THR A 72 0.58 -19.64 -38.49
N THR A 73 0.01 -18.86 -37.56
CA THR A 73 -0.84 -17.71 -37.90
C THR A 73 -0.63 -16.55 -36.92
N CYS A 74 -0.33 -15.40 -37.51
CA CYS A 74 -0.08 -14.08 -36.92
C CYS A 74 -1.39 -13.42 -36.45
N MET A 75 -1.38 -12.67 -35.33
CA MET A 75 -2.04 -11.36 -35.20
C MET A 75 -1.63 -10.60 -33.91
N LYS A 76 -1.05 -9.41 -34.16
CA LYS A 76 -1.06 -8.14 -33.41
C LYS A 76 -0.21 -8.00 -32.13
N ALA A 77 0.94 -7.37 -32.32
CA ALA A 77 1.70 -6.65 -31.30
C ALA A 77 1.02 -5.31 -31.00
N ASP A 78 0.72 -5.06 -29.72
CA ASP A 78 0.34 -3.73 -29.24
C ASP A 78 1.51 -3.06 -28.50
N ARG A 79 1.55 -1.73 -28.65
CA ARG A 79 2.67 -0.82 -28.35
C ARG A 79 3.15 -0.86 -26.90
N LEU A 80 4.45 -1.13 -26.68
CA LEU A 80 5.17 -0.64 -25.50
C LEU A 80 5.29 0.89 -25.58
N LYS A 81 4.64 1.59 -24.65
CA LYS A 81 4.88 3.01 -24.38
C LYS A 81 6.00 3.15 -23.34
N ARG A 82 6.91 4.10 -23.59
CA ARG A 82 7.99 4.55 -22.70
C ARG A 82 7.42 5.08 -21.37
N ALA A 83 8.17 4.83 -20.29
CA ALA A 83 7.93 5.34 -18.96
C ALA A 83 8.04 6.88 -18.89
N PRO A 84 7.07 7.57 -18.27
CA PRO A 84 7.24 8.93 -17.75
C PRO A 84 7.69 8.90 -16.29
N LEU A 85 8.47 9.91 -15.92
CA LEU A 85 8.90 10.22 -14.56
C LEU A 85 7.73 10.85 -13.75
N GLY A 86 7.52 10.36 -12.53
CA GLY A 86 7.05 11.14 -11.36
C GLY A 86 5.55 11.49 -11.26
N GLY A 87 4.82 10.78 -10.39
CA GLY A 87 3.50 11.14 -9.87
C GLY A 87 3.06 10.17 -8.74
N PRO A 88 2.18 10.57 -7.79
CA PRO A 88 1.89 9.83 -6.56
C PRO A 88 0.89 8.68 -6.75
N GLU A 89 1.10 7.87 -7.79
CA GLU A 89 0.24 6.71 -8.07
C GLU A 89 0.69 5.45 -7.32
N ASP A 90 1.92 5.38 -6.80
CA ASP A 90 2.44 4.14 -6.21
C ASP A 90 1.96 3.85 -4.77
N GLU A 91 1.30 4.79 -4.09
CA GLU A 91 0.61 4.55 -2.80
C GLU A 91 -0.93 4.55 -2.91
N LEU A 92 -1.47 4.95 -4.06
CA LEU A 92 -2.92 4.97 -4.37
C LEU A 92 -3.33 3.94 -5.43
N ALA A 93 -2.38 3.30 -6.12
CA ALA A 93 -2.63 2.22 -7.09
C ALA A 93 -2.75 0.85 -6.42
N ILE A 94 -3.54 0.75 -5.35
CA ILE A 94 -4.24 -0.49 -4.97
C ILE A 94 -5.68 -0.13 -4.56
N THR A 95 -6.36 0.73 -5.33
CA THR A 95 -7.83 0.81 -5.30
C THR A 95 -8.36 1.24 -6.67
N ASN A 96 -8.84 0.25 -7.44
CA ASN A 96 -9.76 0.34 -8.58
C ASN A 96 -9.30 1.06 -9.86
N ILE A 97 -8.91 0.29 -10.88
CA ILE A 97 -9.75 -0.08 -12.05
C ILE A 97 -9.09 -1.31 -12.69
N PHE A 98 -9.61 -2.50 -12.39
CA PHE A 98 -9.70 -3.62 -13.33
C PHE A 98 -11.00 -4.33 -12.97
N ASN A 99 -11.86 -4.54 -13.96
CA ASN A 99 -13.00 -5.44 -13.81
C ASN A 99 -12.45 -6.78 -13.35
N VAL A 100 -12.90 -7.25 -12.19
CA VAL A 100 -12.77 -8.65 -11.82
C VAL A 100 -13.71 -9.40 -12.75
N GLU A 101 -13.19 -9.84 -13.89
CA GLU A 101 -13.81 -10.96 -14.57
C GLU A 101 -13.51 -12.18 -13.70
N ASP A 102 -14.57 -12.86 -13.24
CA ASP A 102 -14.50 -14.14 -12.55
C ASP A 102 -13.73 -15.13 -13.42
N ASP A 103 -12.42 -15.23 -13.23
CA ASP A 103 -11.63 -16.28 -13.82
C ASP A 103 -11.91 -17.56 -13.04
N LYS A 104 -12.82 -18.38 -13.58
CA LYS A 104 -12.85 -19.81 -13.30
C LYS A 104 -11.65 -20.48 -13.98
N GLY A 105 -10.45 -20.07 -13.56
CA GLY A 105 -9.16 -20.60 -13.98
C GLY A 105 -8.81 -21.83 -13.14
N SER A 106 -8.33 -22.87 -13.81
CA SER A 106 -8.01 -24.17 -13.24
C SER A 106 -6.98 -24.13 -12.12
N ASP A 107 -7.07 -25.14 -11.25
CA ASP A 107 -6.40 -25.41 -9.98
C ASP A 107 -4.86 -25.54 -10.03
N GLN A 108 -4.16 -24.68 -10.79
CA GLN A 108 -2.70 -24.74 -10.95
C GLN A 108 -1.94 -24.27 -9.69
N GLY A 109 -2.61 -23.52 -8.79
CA GLY A 109 -2.07 -23.15 -7.48
C GLY A 109 -2.11 -24.28 -6.43
N ALA A 110 -2.85 -25.37 -6.66
CA ALA A 110 -3.13 -26.40 -5.65
C ALA A 110 -1.93 -27.25 -5.23
N ASN A 111 -0.88 -27.33 -6.04
CA ASN A 111 0.35 -28.07 -5.69
C ASN A 111 1.30 -27.28 -4.79
N ARG A 112 0.92 -26.07 -4.40
CA ARG A 112 1.76 -25.20 -3.59
C ARG A 112 1.66 -25.53 -2.10
N PRO A 113 2.76 -25.46 -1.34
CA PRO A 113 2.68 -25.44 0.12
C PRO A 113 1.73 -24.34 0.62
N PRO A 114 0.97 -24.60 1.70
CA PRO A 114 0.13 -23.58 2.29
C PRO A 114 0.97 -22.38 2.75
N PRO A 115 0.41 -21.15 2.75
CA PRO A 115 1.13 -19.95 3.21
C PRO A 115 1.70 -20.08 4.63
N VAL A 116 1.08 -20.90 5.46
CA VAL A 116 1.57 -21.32 6.77
C VAL A 116 1.62 -22.85 6.77
N ASN A 117 2.82 -23.40 6.95
CA ASN A 117 3.07 -24.84 6.97
C ASN A 117 3.51 -25.36 8.35
N SER A 118 3.28 -24.55 9.39
CA SER A 118 3.45 -24.94 10.78
C SER A 118 2.12 -25.38 11.38
N ASP A 119 2.13 -26.43 12.20
CA ASP A 119 0.94 -26.86 12.96
C ASP A 119 0.65 -25.95 14.16
N ARG A 120 1.56 -25.00 14.46
CA ARG A 120 1.41 -24.07 15.58
C ARG A 120 0.50 -22.90 15.21
N LEU A 121 -0.67 -22.84 15.86
CA LEU A 121 -1.52 -21.65 15.87
C LEU A 121 -1.32 -20.84 17.17
N PRO A 122 -1.28 -19.50 17.10
CA PRO A 122 -1.04 -18.63 18.26
C PRO A 122 -2.33 -18.41 19.08
N LEU A 123 -2.98 -19.50 19.51
CA LEU A 123 -4.24 -19.47 20.26
C LEU A 123 -4.07 -19.99 21.69
N PRO A 124 -4.78 -19.43 22.69
CA PRO A 124 -5.71 -18.29 22.60
C PRO A 124 -4.96 -16.98 22.32
N TRP A 125 -5.50 -16.16 21.40
CA TRP A 125 -4.88 -14.91 21.00
C TRP A 125 -5.06 -13.82 22.07
N ALA A 126 -3.96 -13.16 22.43
CA ALA A 126 -3.91 -12.06 23.39
C ALA A 126 -3.21 -10.81 22.81
N GLY A 127 -2.63 -10.91 21.62
CA GLY A 127 -1.94 -9.83 20.93
C GLY A 127 -2.87 -8.84 20.24
N ARG A 128 -2.30 -7.91 19.46
CA ARG A 128 -3.08 -6.94 18.67
C ARG A 128 -3.04 -7.29 17.19
N LEU A 129 -4.20 -7.37 16.56
CA LEU A 129 -4.31 -7.35 15.11
C LEU A 129 -4.46 -5.91 14.63
N GLY A 130 -3.79 -5.58 13.53
CA GLY A 130 -3.87 -4.27 12.90
C GLY A 130 -3.90 -4.34 11.38
N TYR A 131 -4.20 -3.21 10.75
CA TYR A 131 -4.19 -3.06 9.29
C TYR A 131 -3.53 -1.73 8.89
N ALA A 132 -3.28 -1.58 7.58
CA ALA A 132 -2.52 -0.46 7.05
C ALA A 132 -3.37 0.65 6.40
N CYS A 133 -3.08 1.89 6.82
CA CYS A 133 -3.38 3.17 6.18
C CYS A 133 -4.86 3.58 6.05
N LEU A 134 -5.71 2.70 5.53
CA LEU A 134 -7.06 3.03 5.08
C LEU A 134 -8.06 2.10 5.73
N ASN A 135 -9.18 2.65 6.20
CA ASN A 135 -10.36 1.87 6.55
C ASN A 135 -11.35 1.94 5.38
N THR A 136 -11.67 0.79 4.77
CA THR A 136 -12.46 0.78 3.54
C THR A 136 -13.92 1.16 3.77
N TYR A 137 -14.48 0.82 4.94
CA TYR A 137 -15.81 1.25 5.36
C TYR A 137 -15.92 2.78 5.51
N LEU A 138 -14.98 3.39 6.22
CA LEU A 138 -14.92 4.84 6.44
C LEU A 138 -14.59 5.62 5.15
N ARG A 139 -13.78 5.04 4.27
CA ARG A 139 -13.46 5.66 2.97
C ARG A 139 -14.68 5.77 2.06
N ASN A 140 -15.62 4.84 2.18
CA ASN A 140 -16.87 4.87 1.41
C ASN A 140 -17.99 5.69 2.09
N ALA A 141 -17.72 6.30 3.26
CA ALA A 141 -18.67 7.20 3.88
C ALA A 141 -18.86 8.51 3.09
N ASN A 142 -19.99 9.19 3.32
CA ASN A 142 -20.26 10.50 2.73
C ASN A 142 -20.57 11.56 3.81
N PRO A 143 -19.61 12.46 4.14
CA PRO A 143 -18.28 12.62 3.54
C PRO A 143 -17.30 11.49 3.92
N PRO A 144 -16.26 11.24 3.09
CA PRO A 144 -15.30 10.17 3.35
C PRO A 144 -14.31 10.53 4.46
N VAL A 145 -13.98 9.55 5.30
CA VAL A 145 -12.99 9.67 6.38
C VAL A 145 -11.76 8.83 6.02
N PHE A 146 -10.61 9.48 5.87
CA PHE A 146 -9.33 8.86 5.52
C PHE A 146 -8.16 9.81 5.75
N SER A 147 -6.93 9.30 5.78
CA SER A 147 -5.77 10.07 6.23
C SER A 147 -4.64 10.18 5.19
N SER A 148 -5.00 10.15 3.91
CA SER A 148 -4.06 10.17 2.76
C SER A 148 -4.46 11.14 1.64
N ARG A 149 -5.14 12.24 1.98
CA ARG A 149 -5.44 13.31 1.00
C ARG A 149 -4.14 13.90 0.48
N THR A 150 -4.01 13.97 -0.84
CA THR A 150 -2.85 14.53 -1.54
C THR A 150 -3.28 15.45 -2.69
N CYS A 151 -2.32 16.12 -3.32
CA CYS A 151 -2.54 16.94 -4.51
C CYS A 151 -1.38 16.81 -5.50
N GLN A 152 -1.57 17.35 -6.70
CA GLN A 152 -0.47 17.48 -7.67
C GLN A 152 0.38 18.72 -7.34
N MET A 153 1.64 18.70 -7.80
CA MET A 153 2.57 19.82 -7.63
C MET A 153 2.03 21.12 -8.23
N ALA A 154 1.32 21.04 -9.36
CA ALA A 154 0.67 22.20 -10.00
C ALA A 154 -0.32 22.92 -9.06
N SER A 155 -1.04 22.16 -8.22
CA SER A 155 -1.96 22.75 -7.24
C SER A 155 -1.24 23.55 -6.14
N ILE A 156 0.01 23.19 -5.82
CA ILE A 156 0.84 23.94 -4.86
C ILE A 156 1.22 25.29 -5.46
N LEU A 157 1.62 25.30 -6.73
CA LEU A 157 1.99 26.53 -7.44
C LEU A 157 0.80 27.48 -7.59
N GLU A 158 -0.39 26.94 -7.84
CA GLU A 158 -1.62 27.73 -8.01
C GLU A 158 -2.19 28.24 -6.67
N ARG A 159 -2.26 27.36 -5.65
CA ARG A 159 -3.01 27.63 -4.40
C ARG A 159 -2.13 27.91 -3.20
N GLY A 160 -0.81 27.76 -3.34
CA GLY A 160 0.19 27.97 -2.30
C GLY A 160 0.29 26.83 -1.29
N GLN A 161 1.32 26.91 -0.46
CA GLN A 161 1.66 25.91 0.58
C GLN A 161 0.53 25.69 1.60
N LYS A 162 -0.23 26.73 1.92
CA LYS A 162 -1.35 26.65 2.89
C LYS A 162 -2.39 25.60 2.48
N TYR A 163 -2.66 25.46 1.18
CA TYR A 163 -3.59 24.44 0.69
C TYR A 163 -3.12 23.02 1.04
N VAL A 164 -1.83 22.73 0.88
CA VAL A 164 -1.25 21.42 1.17
C VAL A 164 -1.26 21.14 2.67
N GLN A 165 -0.97 22.16 3.48
CA GLN A 165 -1.06 22.09 4.95
C GLN A 165 -2.51 21.79 5.40
N GLU A 166 -3.52 22.39 4.75
CA GLU A 166 -4.94 22.11 5.04
C GLU A 166 -5.32 20.65 4.73
N LEU A 167 -4.76 20.05 3.66
CA LEU A 167 -4.92 18.61 3.39
C LEU A 167 -4.33 17.76 4.52
N GLY A 168 -3.11 18.09 4.96
CA GLY A 168 -2.45 17.41 6.07
C GLY A 168 -3.22 17.54 7.39
N LEU A 169 -3.77 18.72 7.68
CA LEU A 169 -4.64 18.94 8.84
C LEU A 169 -5.93 18.11 8.74
N ALA A 170 -6.55 18.02 7.56
CA ALA A 170 -7.72 17.16 7.38
C ALA A 170 -7.39 15.68 7.60
N ASN A 171 -6.25 15.21 7.10
CA ASN A 171 -5.77 13.84 7.34
C ASN A 171 -5.55 13.58 8.83
N ALA A 172 -4.89 14.50 9.55
CA ALA A 172 -4.63 14.38 10.97
C ALA A 172 -5.92 14.36 11.82
N ARG A 173 -6.93 15.17 11.44
CA ARG A 173 -8.24 15.15 12.12
C ARG A 173 -8.96 13.81 11.95
N ASP A 174 -8.90 13.22 10.76
CA ASP A 174 -9.59 11.96 10.47
C ASP A 174 -9.01 10.76 11.23
N ILE A 175 -7.72 10.80 11.63
CA ILE A 175 -7.10 9.75 12.45
C ILE A 175 -7.93 9.50 13.71
N VAL A 176 -8.45 10.54 14.38
CA VAL A 176 -9.23 10.41 15.62
C VAL A 176 -10.44 9.50 15.39
N LYS A 177 -11.22 9.76 14.34
CA LYS A 177 -12.41 8.95 14.00
C LYS A 177 -12.02 7.53 13.61
N MET A 178 -10.92 7.35 12.88
CA MET A 178 -10.39 6.02 12.53
C MET A 178 -9.99 5.21 13.77
N ILE A 179 -9.30 5.82 14.74
CA ILE A 179 -8.92 5.14 16.00
C ILE A 179 -10.15 4.77 16.82
N GLN A 180 -11.13 5.67 16.93
CA GLN A 180 -12.39 5.40 17.63
C GLN A 180 -13.17 4.26 16.98
N TRP A 181 -13.25 4.26 15.64
CA TRP A 181 -13.87 3.18 14.87
C TRP A 181 -13.15 1.86 15.12
N ASN A 182 -11.82 1.86 15.04
CA ASN A 182 -11.03 0.65 15.26
C ASN A 182 -11.24 0.09 16.67
N HIS A 183 -11.19 0.95 17.69
CA HIS A 183 -11.43 0.56 19.06
C HIS A 183 -12.83 -0.04 19.27
N LYS A 184 -13.87 0.56 18.65
CA LYS A 184 -15.25 0.02 18.68
C LYS A 184 -15.32 -1.44 18.20
N TYR A 185 -14.50 -1.79 17.22
CA TYR A 185 -14.46 -3.13 16.63
C TYR A 185 -13.24 -3.96 17.06
N SER A 186 -12.66 -3.67 18.23
CA SER A 186 -11.56 -4.42 18.84
C SER A 186 -10.28 -4.51 17.99
N ILE A 187 -10.02 -3.47 17.19
CA ILE A 187 -8.76 -3.28 16.47
C ILE A 187 -7.97 -2.18 17.19
N ASN A 188 -6.83 -2.52 17.78
CA ASN A 188 -6.01 -1.58 18.57
C ASN A 188 -4.60 -1.39 17.99
N PHE A 189 -4.42 -1.63 16.70
CA PHE A 189 -3.16 -1.45 15.99
C PHE A 189 -3.42 -0.92 14.56
N MET A 190 -2.75 0.15 14.18
CA MET A 190 -2.88 0.74 12.84
C MET A 190 -1.53 1.26 12.34
N ARG A 191 -1.22 1.01 11.07
CA ARG A 191 -0.16 1.73 10.36
C ARG A 191 -0.75 3.01 9.77
N LEU A 192 -0.24 4.17 10.18
CA LEU A 192 -0.59 5.46 9.60
C LEU A 192 -0.07 5.54 8.15
N SER A 193 -0.75 6.33 7.32
CA SER A 193 -0.30 6.59 5.95
C SER A 193 1.02 7.37 5.97
N SER A 194 1.92 7.03 5.05
CA SER A 194 3.12 7.83 4.74
C SER A 194 2.75 9.18 4.13
N GLY A 195 1.73 9.19 3.27
CA GLY A 195 1.14 10.38 2.62
C GLY A 195 0.26 11.27 3.52
N MET A 196 0.41 11.22 4.84
CA MET A 196 -0.35 12.04 5.80
C MET A 196 -0.21 13.55 5.53
N PHE A 197 1.02 14.02 5.29
CA PHE A 197 1.31 15.41 4.97
C PHE A 197 2.00 15.47 3.60
N PRO A 198 1.23 15.78 2.53
CA PRO A 198 1.76 15.74 1.19
C PRO A 198 2.95 16.69 1.02
N PHE A 199 4.00 16.23 0.36
CA PHE A 199 5.23 17.00 0.09
C PHE A 199 6.02 17.47 1.31
N ALA A 200 5.70 17.06 2.54
CA ALA A 200 6.40 17.54 3.74
C ALA A 200 7.92 17.28 3.70
N SER A 201 8.36 16.16 3.11
CA SER A 201 9.76 15.79 2.93
C SER A 201 10.39 16.24 1.58
N HIS A 202 9.63 16.93 0.73
CA HIS A 202 10.09 17.40 -0.57
C HIS A 202 11.19 18.46 -0.41
N GLU A 203 12.17 18.48 -1.31
CA GLU A 203 13.32 19.40 -1.21
C GLU A 203 12.92 20.87 -1.34
N GLU A 204 12.14 21.20 -2.37
CA GLU A 204 11.70 22.57 -2.65
C GLU A 204 10.44 22.98 -1.87
N TYR A 205 9.42 22.12 -1.84
CA TYR A 205 8.10 22.41 -1.24
C TYR A 205 7.92 21.86 0.19
N GLY A 206 9.00 21.33 0.81
CA GLY A 206 8.96 20.74 2.15
C GLY A 206 8.61 21.73 3.25
N TYR A 207 8.10 21.19 4.36
CA TYR A 207 7.67 22.00 5.50
C TYR A 207 7.68 21.23 6.82
N SER A 208 7.89 21.94 7.92
CA SER A 208 7.80 21.39 9.29
C SER A 208 6.35 21.38 9.76
N LEU A 209 5.99 20.31 10.48
CA LEU A 209 4.66 20.08 11.01
C LEU A 209 4.38 20.86 12.30
N ALA A 210 5.41 21.07 13.13
CA ALA A 210 5.26 21.62 14.48
C ALA A 210 4.54 22.98 14.52
N LEU A 211 4.67 23.78 13.46
CA LEU A 211 4.12 25.14 13.41
C LEU A 211 2.60 25.20 13.23
N PHE A 212 1.97 24.16 12.68
CA PHE A 212 0.54 24.21 12.34
C PHE A 212 -0.23 22.92 12.69
N ALA A 213 0.44 21.77 12.77
CA ALA A 213 -0.19 20.48 12.99
C ALA A 213 0.03 19.91 14.41
N ALA A 214 0.80 20.59 15.26
CA ALA A 214 1.14 20.08 16.60
C ALA A 214 -0.11 19.76 17.44
N ASP A 215 -1.07 20.68 17.51
CA ASP A 215 -2.26 20.50 18.36
C ASP A 215 -3.16 19.36 17.86
N VAL A 216 -3.37 19.24 16.54
CA VAL A 216 -4.21 18.19 15.96
C VAL A 216 -3.55 16.81 16.10
N LEU A 217 -2.24 16.71 15.93
CA LEU A 217 -1.51 15.46 16.13
C LEU A 217 -1.49 15.06 17.60
N ALA A 218 -1.31 16.03 18.52
CA ALA A 218 -1.37 15.77 19.95
C ALA A 218 -2.76 15.27 20.39
N GLU A 219 -3.85 15.80 19.81
CA GLU A 219 -5.20 15.28 20.07
C GLU A 219 -5.37 13.84 19.54
N ALA A 220 -4.89 13.55 18.32
CA ALA A 220 -4.90 12.19 17.78
C ALA A 220 -4.11 11.21 18.66
N GLY A 221 -2.93 11.62 19.14
CA GLY A 221 -2.12 10.79 20.03
C GLY A 221 -2.70 10.65 21.44
N LYS A 222 -3.41 11.66 21.96
CA LYS A 222 -4.18 11.55 23.20
C LYS A 222 -5.26 10.48 23.08
N VAL A 223 -6.06 10.50 22.01
CA VAL A 223 -7.09 9.48 21.77
C VAL A 223 -6.46 8.10 21.56
N ALA A 224 -5.33 8.01 20.84
CA ALA A 224 -4.58 6.76 20.70
C ALA A 224 -4.17 6.20 22.08
N ALA A 225 -3.63 7.06 22.95
CA ALA A 225 -3.19 6.69 24.29
C ALA A 225 -4.33 6.23 25.19
N GLU A 226 -5.44 6.98 25.22
CA GLU A 226 -6.64 6.65 26.00
C GLU A 226 -7.24 5.29 25.59
N LEU A 227 -7.19 4.95 24.29
CA LEU A 227 -7.77 3.73 23.73
C LEU A 227 -6.75 2.59 23.53
N GLY A 228 -5.50 2.77 24.00
CA GLY A 228 -4.44 1.76 23.91
C GLY A 228 -4.03 1.40 22.48
N HIS A 229 -4.19 2.33 21.53
CA HIS A 229 -3.99 2.09 20.10
C HIS A 229 -2.52 2.22 19.71
N ARG A 230 -1.91 1.13 19.22
CA ARG A 230 -0.54 1.17 18.68
C ARG A 230 -0.56 1.82 17.29
N LEU A 231 0.34 2.77 17.07
CA LEU A 231 0.50 3.46 15.79
C LEU A 231 1.90 3.19 15.24
N THR A 232 2.02 2.88 13.95
CA THR A 232 3.32 2.75 13.27
C THR A 232 3.28 3.42 11.91
N ILE A 233 4.41 3.57 11.25
CA ILE A 233 4.48 4.05 9.86
C ILE A 233 5.45 3.20 9.05
N HIS A 234 5.24 3.16 7.75
CA HIS A 234 6.17 2.58 6.80
C HIS A 234 6.44 3.64 5.72
N PRO A 235 7.58 4.35 5.80
CA PRO A 235 8.01 5.25 4.73
C PRO A 235 8.01 4.53 3.38
N GLY A 236 7.70 5.27 2.31
CA GLY A 236 7.51 4.67 0.98
C GLY A 236 8.81 4.09 0.39
N GLN A 237 8.65 3.37 -0.73
CA GLN A 237 9.75 2.68 -1.43
C GLN A 237 10.91 3.59 -1.87
N PHE A 238 10.73 4.91 -1.90
CA PHE A 238 11.76 5.88 -2.30
C PHE A 238 12.75 6.21 -1.17
N THR A 239 12.48 5.80 0.07
CA THR A 239 13.32 6.07 1.24
C THR A 239 14.49 5.08 1.31
N GLN A 240 15.50 5.33 0.47
CA GLN A 240 16.59 4.40 0.16
C GLN A 240 17.93 4.83 0.78
N ILE A 241 18.19 4.43 2.03
CA ILE A 241 19.42 4.80 2.78
C ILE A 241 20.68 4.13 2.21
N GLY A 242 20.54 2.92 1.64
CA GLY A 242 21.64 2.15 1.03
C GLY A 242 22.02 2.61 -0.39
N SER A 243 21.36 3.64 -0.93
CA SER A 243 21.58 4.13 -2.29
C SER A 243 23.01 4.66 -2.51
N PRO A 244 23.63 4.40 -3.68
CA PRO A 244 24.92 5.01 -4.05
C PRO A 244 24.79 6.48 -4.43
N LYS A 245 23.57 6.97 -4.68
CA LYS A 245 23.29 8.36 -5.08
C LYS A 245 23.08 9.24 -3.85
N LYS A 246 23.90 10.28 -3.69
CA LYS A 246 23.88 11.16 -2.50
C LYS A 246 22.55 11.91 -2.36
N GLU A 247 21.98 12.33 -3.48
CA GLU A 247 20.69 13.02 -3.56
C GLU A 247 19.53 12.13 -3.06
N VAL A 248 19.59 10.82 -3.36
CA VAL A 248 18.59 9.85 -2.89
C VAL A 248 18.72 9.65 -1.38
N VAL A 249 19.95 9.53 -0.87
CA VAL A 249 20.20 9.42 0.57
C VAL A 249 19.74 10.68 1.29
N ALA A 250 20.01 11.87 0.76
CA ALA A 250 19.55 13.14 1.33
C ALA A 250 18.01 13.22 1.39
N ALA A 251 17.33 12.80 0.33
CA ALA A 251 15.87 12.71 0.30
C ALA A 251 15.33 11.71 1.34
N ALA A 252 15.94 10.53 1.44
CA ALA A 252 15.56 9.52 2.44
C ALA A 252 15.73 10.04 3.88
N VAL A 253 16.80 10.78 4.17
CA VAL A 253 17.02 11.40 5.49
C VAL A 253 15.94 12.46 5.79
N ARG A 254 15.57 13.31 4.81
CA ARG A 254 14.47 14.27 4.98
C ARG A 254 13.15 13.58 5.26
N ASP A 255 12.87 12.48 4.57
CA ASP A 255 11.65 11.70 4.74
C ASP A 255 11.55 11.05 6.13
N LEU A 256 12.63 10.44 6.60
CA LEU A 256 12.70 9.88 7.95
C LEU A 256 12.55 10.94 9.03
N ASN A 257 13.14 12.13 8.84
CA ASN A 257 12.98 13.23 9.79
C ASN A 257 11.54 13.75 9.84
N TYR A 258 10.85 13.82 8.69
CA TYR A 258 9.42 14.16 8.64
C TYR A 258 8.57 13.15 9.42
N HIS A 259 8.80 11.85 9.19
CA HIS A 259 8.06 10.81 9.90
C HIS A 259 8.36 10.80 11.41
N ASP A 260 9.61 11.04 11.81
CA ASP A 260 9.98 11.20 13.22
C ASP A 260 9.34 12.43 13.86
N GLU A 261 9.29 13.57 13.16
CA GLU A 261 8.57 14.77 13.61
C GLU A 261 7.09 14.46 13.82
N MET A 262 6.44 13.82 12.83
CA MET A 262 5.03 13.47 12.89
C MET A 262 4.72 12.56 14.10
N LEU A 263 5.47 11.48 14.29
CA LEU A 263 5.28 10.56 15.42
C LEU A 263 5.56 11.26 16.76
N SER A 264 6.57 12.12 16.83
CA SER A 264 6.91 12.87 18.05
C SER A 264 5.87 13.93 18.42
N LEU A 265 5.12 14.45 17.44
CA LEU A 265 4.01 15.38 17.66
C LEU A 265 2.72 14.69 18.12
N LEU A 266 2.62 13.36 18.05
CA LEU A 266 1.52 12.62 18.69
C LEU A 266 1.59 12.70 20.22
N LYS A 267 2.75 13.02 20.80
CA LYS A 267 2.93 13.14 22.26
C LYS A 267 2.46 11.90 23.04
N LEU A 268 2.74 10.72 22.49
CA LEU A 268 2.37 9.45 23.08
C LEU A 268 3.08 9.21 24.43
N PRO A 269 2.46 8.45 25.35
CA PRO A 269 3.14 7.96 26.56
C PRO A 269 4.41 7.18 26.22
N GLU A 270 5.38 7.16 27.14
CA GLU A 270 6.74 6.69 26.89
C GLU A 270 6.85 5.31 26.20
N GLN A 271 6.10 4.30 26.65
CA GLN A 271 6.11 2.98 26.02
C GLN A 271 5.43 2.98 24.64
N MET A 272 4.32 3.71 24.49
CA MET A 272 3.63 3.80 23.20
C MET A 272 4.45 4.58 22.17
N ASP A 273 5.19 5.59 22.60
CA ASP A 273 6.15 6.32 21.77
C ASP A 273 7.30 5.41 21.30
N ARG A 274 7.82 4.53 22.18
CA ARG A 274 8.78 3.48 21.76
C ARG A 274 8.19 2.53 20.73
N ASP A 275 6.93 2.15 20.91
CA ASP A 275 6.21 1.21 20.03
C ASP A 275 5.84 1.82 18.67
N ALA A 276 5.89 3.16 18.56
CA ALA A 276 5.70 3.94 17.35
C ALA A 276 6.94 3.92 16.46
N VAL A 277 7.07 2.84 15.70
CA VAL A 277 8.23 2.55 14.85
C VAL A 277 8.02 2.98 13.39
N MET A 278 9.14 3.23 12.71
CA MET A 278 9.24 3.46 11.26
C MET A 278 9.83 2.21 10.61
N VAL A 279 9.01 1.48 9.86
CA VAL A 279 9.41 0.24 9.19
C VAL A 279 10.02 0.54 7.84
N LEU A 280 11.22 0.04 7.58
CA LEU A 280 11.95 0.31 6.35
C LEU A 280 12.49 -0.98 5.73
N HIS A 281 12.31 -1.15 4.42
CA HIS A 281 13.07 -2.15 3.66
C HIS A 281 14.51 -1.69 3.43
N MET A 282 15.43 -2.64 3.26
CA MET A 282 16.82 -2.31 2.89
C MET A 282 16.91 -1.68 1.50
N GLY A 283 15.99 -2.07 0.60
CA GLY A 283 15.80 -1.45 -0.70
C GLY A 283 16.70 -2.01 -1.79
N GLY A 284 17.22 -1.19 -2.70
CA GLY A 284 17.99 -1.69 -3.85
C GLY A 284 19.31 -2.37 -3.46
N VAL A 285 19.74 -3.39 -4.22
CA VAL A 285 21.03 -4.10 -3.99
C VAL A 285 22.23 -3.34 -4.53
N TYR A 286 22.04 -2.40 -5.45
CA TYR A 286 23.04 -1.40 -5.89
C TYR A 286 24.49 -1.89 -6.00
N GLY A 287 24.75 -2.85 -6.89
CA GLY A 287 26.10 -3.38 -7.13
C GLY A 287 26.57 -4.47 -6.14
N GLY A 288 25.69 -4.93 -5.25
CA GLY A 288 25.92 -6.11 -4.39
C GLY A 288 25.39 -5.92 -2.98
N LYS A 289 24.95 -7.02 -2.34
CA LYS A 289 24.37 -6.99 -0.98
C LYS A 289 25.35 -6.38 0.02
N GLU A 290 26.57 -6.90 0.11
CA GLU A 290 27.60 -6.38 1.01
C GLU A 290 27.92 -4.89 0.78
N ALA A 291 28.01 -4.46 -0.48
CA ALA A 291 28.26 -3.06 -0.80
C ALA A 291 27.12 -2.14 -0.33
N THR A 292 25.87 -2.61 -0.44
CA THR A 292 24.70 -1.88 0.07
C THR A 292 24.66 -1.86 1.59
N LEU A 293 24.94 -2.99 2.25
CA LEU A 293 25.01 -3.05 3.71
C LEU A 293 26.07 -2.09 4.26
N ASN A 294 27.24 -1.99 3.61
CA ASN A 294 28.28 -1.04 4.01
C ASN A 294 27.84 0.42 3.85
N ARG A 295 27.21 0.78 2.73
CA ARG A 295 26.62 2.13 2.57
C ARG A 295 25.53 2.41 3.60
N PHE A 296 24.70 1.41 3.89
CA PHE A 296 23.67 1.52 4.92
C PHE A 296 24.30 1.80 6.28
N ARG A 297 25.34 1.07 6.69
CA ARG A 297 26.09 1.32 7.94
C ARG A 297 26.59 2.77 8.01
N GLU A 298 27.27 3.23 6.96
CA GLU A 298 27.83 4.58 6.90
C GLU A 298 26.75 5.68 6.99
N ASN A 299 25.63 5.49 6.30
CA ASN A 299 24.55 6.48 6.28
C ASN A 299 23.67 6.41 7.53
N TYR A 300 23.39 5.20 8.05
CA TYR A 300 22.69 4.99 9.31
C TYR A 300 23.42 5.68 10.47
N ALA A 301 24.75 5.60 10.52
CA ALA A 301 25.56 6.26 11.54
C ALA A 301 25.31 7.79 11.60
N LYS A 302 24.97 8.43 10.47
CA LYS A 302 24.72 9.87 10.34
C LYS A 302 23.29 10.28 10.72
N LEU A 303 22.36 9.33 10.87
CA LEU A 303 20.97 9.63 11.27
C LEU A 303 20.92 10.18 12.70
N SER A 304 19.91 11.00 12.98
CA SER A 304 19.64 11.50 14.32
C SER A 304 19.28 10.36 15.26
N ASP A 305 19.56 10.52 16.56
CA ASP A 305 19.21 9.50 17.56
C ASP A 305 17.71 9.29 17.65
N SER A 306 16.90 10.32 17.36
CA SER A 306 15.43 10.21 17.34
C SER A 306 14.94 9.26 16.25
N VAL A 307 15.43 9.45 15.02
CA VAL A 307 15.16 8.53 13.91
C VAL A 307 15.68 7.13 14.24
N LYS A 308 16.91 7.00 14.74
CA LYS A 308 17.50 5.70 15.10
C LYS A 308 16.70 4.95 16.16
N ARG A 309 16.07 5.65 17.11
CA ARG A 309 15.23 5.02 18.15
C ARG A 309 14.00 4.32 17.55
N ARG A 310 13.42 4.88 16.48
CA ARG A 310 12.18 4.39 15.85
C ARG A 310 12.39 3.49 14.64
N LEU A 311 13.53 3.60 13.97
CA LEU A 311 13.80 2.81 12.77
C LEU A 311 13.84 1.31 13.10
N VAL A 312 13.10 0.52 12.31
CA VAL A 312 13.16 -0.93 12.27
C VAL A 312 13.33 -1.37 10.81
N LEU A 313 13.98 -2.51 10.59
CA LEU A 313 14.15 -3.07 9.24
C LEU A 313 13.15 -4.20 9.02
N GLU A 314 12.78 -4.43 7.77
CA GLU A 314 11.88 -5.50 7.34
C GLU A 314 12.50 -6.29 6.17
N ASN A 315 12.41 -7.62 6.20
CA ASN A 315 12.76 -8.45 5.04
C ASN A 315 11.76 -8.23 3.90
N ASP A 316 12.20 -8.32 2.65
CA ASP A 316 11.37 -8.01 1.48
C ASP A 316 11.21 -9.19 0.51
N ASP A 317 10.34 -9.00 -0.48
CA ASP A 317 9.98 -9.98 -1.50
C ASP A 317 10.79 -9.86 -2.80
N VAL A 318 11.87 -9.07 -2.80
CA VAL A 318 12.68 -8.82 -4.01
C VAL A 318 14.11 -9.34 -3.85
N ALA A 319 14.77 -9.01 -2.75
CA ALA A 319 16.22 -9.15 -2.64
C ALA A 319 16.72 -9.51 -1.24
N TRP A 320 16.05 -9.08 -0.18
CA TRP A 320 16.59 -9.13 1.18
C TRP A 320 15.82 -10.09 2.07
N SER A 321 16.43 -11.25 2.32
CA SER A 321 15.91 -12.25 3.24
C SER A 321 16.16 -11.87 4.70
N VAL A 322 15.51 -12.58 5.62
CA VAL A 322 15.79 -12.49 7.06
C VAL A 322 17.27 -12.77 7.37
N HIS A 323 17.90 -13.70 6.66
CA HIS A 323 19.29 -14.09 6.90
C HIS A 323 20.29 -13.02 6.46
N ASP A 324 19.93 -12.24 5.43
CA ASP A 324 20.74 -11.09 5.01
C ASP A 324 20.67 -9.94 6.03
N LEU A 325 19.47 -9.68 6.59
CA LEU A 325 19.22 -8.48 7.40
C LEU A 325 19.44 -8.68 8.89
N LEU A 326 19.19 -9.88 9.44
CA LEU A 326 19.31 -10.12 10.87
C LEU A 326 20.72 -9.82 11.43
N PRO A 327 21.84 -10.16 10.76
CA PRO A 327 23.17 -9.82 11.25
C PRO A 327 23.40 -8.31 11.39
N ILE A 328 23.01 -7.50 10.41
CA ILE A 328 23.16 -6.03 10.49
C ILE A 328 22.18 -5.41 11.51
N CYS A 329 21.00 -6.01 11.70
CA CYS A 329 20.06 -5.63 12.75
C CYS A 329 20.63 -5.87 14.15
N GLU A 330 21.31 -7.01 14.34
CA GLU A 330 22.03 -7.33 15.57
C GLU A 330 23.21 -6.37 15.81
N GLU A 331 24.02 -6.12 14.78
CA GLU A 331 25.18 -5.22 14.79
C GLU A 331 24.81 -3.76 15.14
N LEU A 332 23.84 -3.19 14.42
CA LEU A 332 23.46 -1.77 14.54
C LEU A 332 22.38 -1.51 15.60
N ASN A 333 21.96 -2.55 16.32
CA ASN A 333 20.85 -2.50 17.28
C ASN A 333 19.55 -1.94 16.64
N ILE A 334 19.18 -2.50 15.50
CA ILE A 334 17.93 -2.20 14.78
C ILE A 334 17.00 -3.40 14.94
N PRO A 335 15.73 -3.23 15.36
CA PRO A 335 14.78 -4.32 15.39
C PRO A 335 14.45 -4.83 13.98
N LEU A 336 14.31 -6.14 13.82
CA LEU A 336 13.87 -6.76 12.58
C LEU A 336 12.39 -7.12 12.67
N VAL A 337 11.57 -6.53 11.80
CA VAL A 337 10.21 -6.98 11.51
C VAL A 337 10.31 -8.18 10.58
N LEU A 338 9.82 -9.33 11.05
CA LEU A 338 9.60 -10.48 10.19
C LEU A 338 8.30 -10.26 9.42
N ASP A 339 8.39 -10.19 8.10
CA ASP A 339 7.25 -10.37 7.21
C ASP A 339 7.25 -11.81 6.68
N TYR A 340 6.21 -12.55 7.03
CA TYR A 340 6.05 -13.95 6.65
C TYR A 340 5.78 -14.14 5.15
N HIS A 341 5.07 -13.20 4.52
CA HIS A 341 4.77 -13.27 3.10
C HIS A 341 6.04 -13.08 2.27
N HIS A 342 6.82 -12.05 2.61
CA HIS A 342 8.13 -11.79 2.03
C HIS A 342 9.08 -12.97 2.25
N HIS A 343 9.10 -13.54 3.47
CA HIS A 343 9.92 -14.70 3.76
C HIS A 343 9.57 -15.91 2.88
N ASN A 344 8.29 -16.14 2.61
CA ASN A 344 7.84 -17.20 1.71
C ASN A 344 8.21 -16.95 0.24
N ILE A 345 8.74 -15.78 -0.13
CA ILE A 345 9.19 -15.46 -1.50
C ILE A 345 10.71 -15.42 -1.56
N ILE A 346 11.34 -14.67 -0.65
CA ILE A 346 12.79 -14.51 -0.54
C ILE A 346 13.24 -15.05 0.81
N PHE A 347 13.88 -16.23 0.76
CA PHE A 347 14.45 -16.91 1.91
C PHE A 347 15.86 -17.42 1.59
N ASP A 348 16.59 -17.78 2.64
CA ASP A 348 17.94 -18.33 2.49
C ASP A 348 17.87 -19.80 2.08
N PRO A 349 18.76 -20.29 1.19
CA PRO A 349 18.79 -21.69 0.79
C PRO A 349 18.95 -22.71 1.94
N CYS A 350 19.40 -22.29 3.13
CA CYS A 350 19.49 -23.15 4.30
C CYS A 350 18.15 -23.46 4.98
N VAL A 351 17.06 -22.77 4.59
CA VAL A 351 15.70 -23.01 5.09
C VAL A 351 14.76 -23.35 3.93
N ARG A 352 13.71 -24.11 4.23
CA ARG A 352 12.65 -24.43 3.26
C ARG A 352 11.66 -23.28 3.13
N GLU A 353 11.01 -23.18 1.96
CA GLU A 353 9.87 -22.28 1.80
C GLU A 353 8.80 -22.58 2.87
N GLY A 354 8.32 -21.54 3.54
CA GLY A 354 7.26 -21.62 4.53
C GLY A 354 7.65 -20.98 5.87
N THR A 355 6.82 -21.23 6.87
CA THR A 355 6.87 -20.59 8.18
C THR A 355 7.45 -21.46 9.28
N GLU A 356 7.67 -22.75 9.05
CA GLU A 356 8.19 -23.67 10.07
C GLU A 356 9.67 -23.39 10.39
N ASP A 357 10.54 -23.37 9.39
CA ASP A 357 11.99 -23.28 9.59
C ASP A 357 12.41 -21.91 10.16
N ILE A 358 11.64 -20.84 9.90
CA ILE A 358 11.91 -19.50 10.42
C ILE A 358 11.68 -19.37 11.94
N ILE A 359 10.91 -20.27 12.55
CA ILE A 359 10.68 -20.30 14.01
C ILE A 359 12.01 -20.39 14.77
N GLY A 360 13.00 -21.08 14.21
CA GLY A 360 14.34 -21.19 14.80
C GLY A 360 15.07 -19.85 14.95
N LEU A 361 14.66 -18.80 14.24
CA LEU A 361 15.22 -17.45 14.36
C LEU A 361 14.46 -16.53 15.32
N TYR A 362 13.32 -16.94 15.87
CA TYR A 362 12.45 -16.06 16.66
C TYR A 362 13.16 -15.47 17.88
N ASP A 363 13.96 -16.26 18.60
CA ASP A 363 14.71 -15.75 19.76
C ASP A 363 15.70 -14.66 19.38
N ARG A 364 16.37 -14.80 18.23
CA ARG A 364 17.30 -13.78 17.72
C ARG A 364 16.56 -12.52 17.32
N ILE A 365 15.45 -12.66 16.59
CA ILE A 365 14.60 -11.55 16.17
C ILE A 365 14.05 -10.83 17.42
N LYS A 366 13.44 -11.55 18.37
CA LYS A 366 12.87 -11.00 19.62
C LYS A 366 13.90 -10.26 20.47
N LYS A 367 15.15 -10.72 20.50
CA LYS A 367 16.26 -10.01 21.16
C LYS A 367 16.49 -8.61 20.56
N THR A 368 16.34 -8.44 19.24
CA THR A 368 16.51 -7.12 18.59
C THR A 368 15.49 -6.09 19.08
N TRP A 369 14.25 -6.51 19.36
CA TRP A 369 13.19 -5.69 19.94
C TRP A 369 13.40 -5.42 21.43
N THR A 370 13.71 -6.48 22.18
CA THR A 370 13.90 -6.44 23.65
C THR A 370 15.01 -5.47 24.05
N ARG A 371 16.13 -5.43 23.30
CA ARG A 371 17.25 -4.51 23.57
C ARG A 371 16.83 -3.03 23.53
N LYS A 372 15.82 -2.68 22.74
CA LYS A 372 15.29 -1.30 22.65
C LYS A 372 14.05 -1.07 23.49
N LYS A 373 13.56 -2.09 24.21
CA LYS A 373 12.32 -2.05 25.00
C LYS A 373 11.10 -1.66 24.15
N ILE A 374 11.09 -2.13 22.90
CA ILE A 374 9.98 -1.94 21.96
C ILE A 374 9.16 -3.23 21.95
N THR A 375 7.84 -3.12 22.02
CA THR A 375 6.94 -4.26 21.85
C THR A 375 7.12 -4.83 20.45
N GLN A 376 7.41 -6.12 20.33
CA GLN A 376 7.68 -6.76 19.05
C GLN A 376 6.45 -6.66 18.12
N LYS A 377 6.68 -6.43 16.83
CA LYS A 377 5.66 -6.60 15.80
C LYS A 377 6.18 -7.45 14.65
N MET A 378 5.25 -8.09 13.95
CA MET A 378 5.47 -8.82 12.71
C MET A 378 4.43 -8.43 11.67
N HIS A 379 4.71 -8.72 10.40
CA HIS A 379 3.80 -8.49 9.30
C HIS A 379 3.32 -9.83 8.73
N TYR A 380 2.06 -9.88 8.35
CA TYR A 380 1.46 -11.07 7.75
C TYR A 380 0.58 -10.71 6.55
N SER A 381 0.82 -11.44 5.47
CA SER A 381 -0.01 -11.44 4.27
C SER A 381 -0.02 -12.84 3.65
N GLU A 382 -0.92 -13.02 2.70
CA GLU A 382 -1.03 -14.23 1.90
C GLU A 382 -1.06 -13.84 0.42
N GLN A 383 -0.56 -14.73 -0.42
CA GLN A 383 -0.52 -14.51 -1.86
C GLN A 383 -1.91 -14.72 -2.46
N THR A 384 -2.18 -14.14 -3.62
CA THR A 384 -3.42 -14.45 -4.35
C THR A 384 -3.46 -15.93 -4.74
N ALA A 385 -4.61 -16.59 -4.60
CA ALA A 385 -4.76 -18.03 -4.85
C ALA A 385 -4.32 -18.47 -6.27
N SER A 386 -4.46 -17.58 -7.26
CA SER A 386 -4.05 -17.82 -8.65
C SER A 386 -2.58 -17.50 -8.96
N ALA A 387 -1.78 -17.07 -7.97
CA ALA A 387 -0.39 -16.69 -8.22
C ALA A 387 0.51 -17.91 -8.50
N VAL A 388 1.17 -17.92 -9.65
CA VAL A 388 2.09 -19.00 -10.05
C VAL A 388 3.52 -18.47 -10.20
N SER A 389 3.70 -17.38 -10.94
CA SER A 389 5.02 -16.79 -11.20
C SER A 389 5.58 -16.04 -9.98
N PRO A 390 6.92 -15.91 -9.85
CA PRO A 390 7.53 -15.13 -8.76
C PRO A 390 6.99 -13.71 -8.64
N GLN A 391 6.62 -13.06 -9.75
CA GLN A 391 6.07 -11.71 -9.73
C GLN A 391 4.61 -11.66 -9.27
N GLU A 392 3.79 -12.64 -9.65
CA GLU A 392 2.40 -12.74 -9.18
C GLU A 392 2.33 -13.07 -7.69
N ARG A 393 3.28 -13.89 -7.22
CA ARG A 393 3.41 -14.31 -5.82
C ARG A 393 3.56 -13.14 -4.84
N ARG A 394 4.04 -11.99 -5.31
CA ARG A 394 4.21 -10.74 -4.54
C ARG A 394 2.90 -9.99 -4.28
N LYS A 395 1.84 -10.33 -5.02
CA LYS A 395 0.55 -9.66 -4.83
C LYS A 395 -0.11 -10.15 -3.56
N HIS A 396 -0.48 -9.22 -2.70
CA HIS A 396 -1.29 -9.51 -1.52
C HIS A 396 -2.69 -9.94 -1.93
N SER A 397 -3.21 -10.94 -1.23
CA SER A 397 -4.61 -11.35 -1.27
C SER A 397 -5.54 -10.26 -0.72
N ALA A 398 -6.82 -10.36 -1.06
CA ALA A 398 -7.85 -9.48 -0.50
C ALA A 398 -7.96 -9.67 1.02
N ARG A 399 -7.95 -10.94 1.46
CA ARG A 399 -8.02 -11.35 2.87
C ARG A 399 -7.13 -12.56 3.12
N VAL A 400 -6.51 -12.56 4.29
CA VAL A 400 -5.78 -13.73 4.81
C VAL A 400 -6.75 -14.71 5.46
N LYS A 401 -6.42 -16.01 5.44
CA LYS A 401 -7.29 -17.10 5.89
C LYS A 401 -6.76 -17.80 7.15
N THR A 402 -5.51 -17.58 7.54
CA THR A 402 -4.93 -18.19 8.76
C THR A 402 -4.05 -17.23 9.57
N LEU A 403 -3.49 -17.72 10.68
CA LEU A 403 -2.54 -17.00 11.52
C LEU A 403 -1.14 -17.64 11.38
N PRO A 404 -0.06 -16.84 11.35
CA PRO A 404 1.30 -17.38 11.35
C PRO A 404 1.69 -17.92 12.74
N PRO A 405 2.73 -18.78 12.83
CA PRO A 405 3.10 -19.48 14.06
C PRO A 405 3.84 -18.59 15.09
N CYS A 406 3.36 -17.36 15.30
CA CYS A 406 3.94 -16.37 16.21
C CYS A 406 3.59 -16.63 17.69
N ASP A 407 4.04 -15.75 18.58
CA ASP A 407 3.63 -15.76 19.99
C ASP A 407 2.18 -15.26 20.14
N PRO A 408 1.36 -15.83 21.06
CA PRO A 408 -0.04 -15.43 21.19
C PRO A 408 -0.29 -13.96 21.57
N ASP A 409 0.72 -13.27 22.10
CA ASP A 409 0.69 -11.85 22.50
C ASP A 409 1.32 -10.91 21.46
N MET A 410 1.58 -11.39 20.23
CA MET A 410 2.23 -10.63 19.17
C MET A 410 1.37 -9.47 18.66
N ASP A 411 2.01 -8.35 18.33
CA ASP A 411 1.37 -7.32 17.49
C ASP A 411 1.56 -7.67 16.02
N LEU A 412 0.48 -8.07 15.36
CA LEU A 412 0.50 -8.57 14.00
C LEU A 412 -0.19 -7.58 13.06
N MET A 413 0.58 -7.01 12.14
CA MET A 413 0.06 -6.15 11.08
C MET A 413 -0.38 -7.00 9.90
N ILE A 414 -1.67 -6.96 9.57
CA ILE A 414 -2.24 -7.66 8.42
C ILE A 414 -2.13 -6.77 7.19
N GLU A 415 -1.34 -7.21 6.21
CA GLU A 415 -1.06 -6.50 4.97
C GLU A 415 -1.88 -7.08 3.81
N ALA A 416 -3.18 -6.83 3.83
CA ALA A 416 -4.12 -7.31 2.81
C ALA A 416 -4.80 -6.15 2.06
N ASN A 417 -5.45 -6.43 0.92
CA ASN A 417 -6.11 -5.38 0.14
C ASN A 417 -7.39 -4.86 0.82
N ASP A 418 -8.19 -5.72 1.45
CA ASP A 418 -9.46 -5.34 2.10
C ASP A 418 -9.29 -4.76 3.52
N LYS A 419 -8.05 -4.52 3.96
CA LYS A 419 -7.71 -3.81 5.20
C LYS A 419 -8.41 -4.39 6.44
N GLU A 420 -9.31 -3.65 7.07
CA GLU A 420 -10.02 -4.07 8.28
C GLU A 420 -10.88 -5.32 8.07
N GLN A 421 -11.36 -5.57 6.85
CA GLN A 421 -12.16 -6.77 6.57
C GLN A 421 -11.32 -8.05 6.67
N ALA A 422 -10.02 -7.98 6.33
CA ALA A 422 -9.11 -9.11 6.52
C ALA A 422 -8.88 -9.39 8.02
N VAL A 423 -8.86 -8.36 8.86
CA VAL A 423 -8.79 -8.51 10.32
C VAL A 423 -10.09 -9.16 10.84
N PHE A 424 -11.25 -8.69 10.37
CA PHE A 424 -12.55 -9.28 10.71
C PHE A 424 -12.68 -10.74 10.29
N GLU A 425 -12.16 -11.11 9.12
CA GLU A 425 -12.12 -12.50 8.65
C GLU A 425 -11.38 -13.41 9.65
N LEU A 426 -10.20 -12.99 10.11
CA LEU A 426 -9.44 -13.71 11.13
C LEU A 426 -10.17 -13.77 12.46
N MET A 427 -10.75 -12.65 12.90
CA MET A 427 -11.52 -12.58 14.14
C MET A 427 -12.67 -13.59 14.15
N ARG A 428 -13.46 -13.67 13.06
CA ARG A 428 -14.55 -14.64 12.93
C ARG A 428 -14.04 -16.07 12.83
N THR A 429 -13.04 -16.32 11.98
CA THR A 429 -12.50 -17.66 11.71
C THR A 429 -11.99 -18.33 12.98
N PHE A 430 -11.25 -17.59 13.80
CA PHE A 430 -10.61 -18.12 15.02
C PHE A 430 -11.30 -17.69 16.31
N LYS A 431 -12.45 -17.00 16.24
CA LYS A 431 -13.19 -16.44 17.38
C LYS A 431 -12.30 -15.61 18.30
N LEU A 432 -11.47 -14.76 17.71
CA LEU A 432 -10.54 -13.87 18.43
C LEU A 432 -11.31 -12.80 19.20
N PRO A 433 -10.73 -12.17 20.24
CA PRO A 433 -11.41 -11.13 21.01
C PRO A 433 -12.10 -10.07 20.12
N GLY A 434 -13.40 -9.84 20.34
CA GLY A 434 -14.21 -8.90 19.57
C GLY A 434 -14.86 -9.46 18.29
N TRP A 435 -14.74 -10.77 18.01
CA TRP A 435 -15.35 -11.41 16.83
C TRP A 435 -16.87 -11.22 16.70
N ASP A 436 -17.55 -10.96 17.81
CA ASP A 436 -18.99 -10.73 17.95
C ASP A 436 -19.37 -9.23 18.00
N SER A 437 -18.40 -8.32 17.85
CA SER A 437 -18.62 -6.87 17.91
C SER A 437 -19.17 -6.26 16.61
N PHE A 438 -19.18 -7.01 15.51
CA PHE A 438 -19.59 -6.54 14.18
C PHE A 438 -20.49 -7.53 13.44
N ASN A 439 -21.39 -6.98 12.62
CA ASN A 439 -22.38 -7.72 11.85
C ASN A 439 -22.24 -7.48 10.34
N ASP A 440 -22.89 -8.34 9.58
CA ASP A 440 -22.94 -8.25 8.12
C ASP A 440 -23.73 -7.01 7.68
N ILE A 441 -23.21 -6.30 6.69
CA ILE A 441 -23.95 -5.20 6.06
C ILE A 441 -25.18 -5.75 5.34
N VAL A 442 -26.25 -4.96 5.36
CA VAL A 442 -27.37 -5.18 4.44
C VAL A 442 -26.96 -4.52 3.11
N PRO A 443 -27.01 -5.24 1.99
CA PRO A 443 -26.59 -4.70 0.70
C PRO A 443 -27.22 -3.34 0.39
N TYR A 444 -26.39 -2.35 0.07
CA TYR A 444 -26.78 -1.00 -0.33
C TYR A 444 -27.49 -0.17 0.75
N GLU A 445 -27.46 -0.62 2.01
CA GLU A 445 -28.06 0.09 3.13
C GLU A 445 -27.03 0.46 4.21
N ARG A 446 -26.98 1.76 4.51
CA ARG A 446 -26.21 2.33 5.62
C ARG A 446 -27.13 3.08 6.58
N GLU A 447 -27.28 2.54 7.78
CA GLU A 447 -28.09 3.12 8.86
C GLU A 447 -27.38 4.27 9.60
N ASP A 448 -26.08 4.39 9.39
CA ASP A 448 -25.16 5.35 9.99
C ASP A 448 -24.77 6.50 9.07
N GLU A 449 -25.52 6.69 7.98
CA GLU A 449 -25.38 7.83 7.08
C GLU A 449 -26.69 8.63 6.98
N PRO A 450 -26.58 9.97 6.82
CA PRO A 450 -27.75 10.80 6.59
C PRO A 450 -28.37 10.49 5.23
N ARG A 451 -29.71 10.41 5.18
CA ARG A 451 -30.45 10.16 3.93
C ARG A 451 -31.62 11.13 3.81
N LYS A 452 -31.74 11.80 2.66
CA LYS A 452 -32.90 12.65 2.33
C LYS A 452 -34.14 11.80 2.10
N ALA A 453 -35.31 12.35 2.44
CA ALA A 453 -36.59 11.70 2.14
C ALA A 453 -36.79 11.51 0.62
N VAL A 454 -37.23 10.33 0.22
CA VAL A 454 -37.60 10.04 -1.18
C VAL A 454 -39.10 9.81 -1.25
N LYS A 455 -39.81 10.70 -1.95
CA LYS A 455 -41.24 10.52 -2.28
C LYS A 455 -41.35 9.51 -3.42
N LYS A 456 -42.20 8.49 -3.29
CA LYS A 456 -42.49 7.60 -4.42
C LYS A 456 -43.18 8.38 -5.53
N ALA A 457 -42.70 8.25 -6.77
CA ALA A 457 -43.42 8.77 -7.92
C ALA A 457 -44.76 8.05 -8.05
N LYS A 458 -45.86 8.80 -8.09
CA LYS A 458 -47.19 8.24 -8.39
C LYS A 458 -47.13 7.58 -9.77
N LYS A 459 -47.19 6.24 -9.84
CA LYS A 459 -47.52 5.55 -11.10
C LYS A 459 -48.88 6.10 -11.54
N GLY A 460 -48.90 6.85 -12.64
CA GLY A 460 -50.13 7.32 -13.25
C GLY A 460 -51.01 6.12 -13.62
N LYS A 461 -52.03 5.84 -12.79
CA LYS A 461 -53.10 4.92 -13.14
C LYS A 461 -53.91 5.62 -14.24
N LYS A 462 -53.89 5.08 -15.46
CA LYS A 462 -54.84 5.46 -16.51
C LYS A 462 -56.24 5.13 -15.98
N ASN A 463 -57.07 6.16 -15.85
CA ASN A 463 -58.45 6.05 -15.38
C ASN A 463 -59.26 5.08 -16.27
N THR A 464 -59.81 4.04 -15.68
CA THR A 464 -61.10 3.47 -16.08
C THR A 464 -61.94 3.23 -14.83
N ASN A 465 -62.92 4.12 -14.65
CA ASN A 465 -64.14 4.05 -13.84
C ASN A 465 -64.05 3.65 -12.36
N GLY A 466 -64.23 4.67 -11.50
CA GLY A 466 -65.25 4.71 -10.45
C GLY A 466 -65.18 3.67 -9.33
N VAL A 467 -64.63 4.09 -8.18
CA VAL A 467 -65.17 4.02 -6.81
C VAL A 467 -64.00 4.23 -5.85
N SER A 468 -64.11 5.26 -5.01
CA SER A 468 -63.11 5.63 -4.02
C SER A 468 -63.15 4.71 -2.80
N SER A 469 -62.01 4.12 -2.47
CA SER A 469 -61.68 3.70 -1.10
C SER A 469 -60.40 4.43 -0.67
N ASN A 470 -60.50 5.19 0.41
CA ASN A 470 -59.38 5.83 1.11
C ASN A 470 -58.81 4.84 2.14
N ALA A 471 -57.49 4.61 2.08
CA ALA A 471 -56.58 3.83 2.95
C ALA A 471 -55.72 2.96 2.00
N ASP A 472 -54.39 2.99 1.91
CA ASP A 472 -53.35 3.31 2.87
C ASP A 472 -52.07 3.79 2.16
N GLY A 473 -51.30 4.63 2.86
CA GLY A 473 -49.83 4.60 2.87
C GLY A 473 -49.09 5.03 1.62
N ASP A 474 -48.86 6.35 1.47
CA ASP A 474 -47.68 6.85 0.76
C ASP A 474 -46.44 6.49 1.60
N ILE A 475 -45.97 5.23 1.51
CA ILE A 475 -44.73 4.79 2.17
C ILE A 475 -43.57 5.34 1.33
N GLY A 476 -43.32 6.63 1.52
CA GLY A 476 -42.05 7.27 1.18
C GLY A 476 -40.97 6.81 2.15
N ILE A 477 -39.73 6.78 1.68
CA ILE A 477 -38.59 6.48 2.53
C ILE A 477 -38.34 7.72 3.41
N PRO A 478 -38.43 7.62 4.76
CA PRO A 478 -38.30 8.79 5.64
C PRO A 478 -36.87 9.32 5.65
N GLU A 479 -36.77 10.61 5.95
CA GLU A 479 -35.49 11.28 6.20
C GLU A 479 -34.79 10.66 7.42
N ARG A 480 -33.48 10.52 7.33
CA ARG A 480 -32.61 9.99 8.39
C ARG A 480 -31.54 11.01 8.69
N ILE A 481 -31.50 11.47 9.94
CA ILE A 481 -30.46 12.35 10.49
C ILE A 481 -29.62 11.49 11.44
N VAL A 482 -28.30 11.57 11.31
CA VAL A 482 -27.34 10.81 12.14
C VAL A 482 -26.41 11.82 12.82
N GLY A 483 -26.18 11.65 14.13
CA GLY A 483 -25.25 12.47 14.91
C GLY A 483 -23.79 12.28 14.47
N ALA A 484 -22.91 13.22 14.82
CA ALA A 484 -21.50 13.14 14.41
C ALA A 484 -20.75 11.96 15.05
N GLU A 485 -21.11 11.63 16.28
CA GLU A 485 -20.63 10.47 17.03
C GLU A 485 -21.01 9.15 16.37
N ASP A 486 -22.25 9.02 15.88
CA ASP A 486 -22.79 7.81 15.26
C ASP A 486 -22.50 7.70 13.76
N PHE A 487 -22.16 8.82 13.11
CA PHE A 487 -21.87 8.87 11.68
C PHE A 487 -20.74 7.90 11.33
N ALA A 488 -21.00 7.08 10.31
CA ALA A 488 -20.06 6.09 9.79
C ALA A 488 -19.57 5.04 10.82
N MET A 489 -20.36 4.77 11.87
CA MET A 489 -20.02 3.81 12.93
C MET A 489 -20.80 2.48 12.86
N GLY A 490 -21.32 2.06 11.71
CA GLY A 490 -22.01 0.76 11.58
C GLY A 490 -23.45 0.74 12.08
N GLY A 491 -23.95 1.86 12.58
CA GLY A 491 -25.34 2.04 13.01
C GLY A 491 -25.66 1.26 14.29
N PRO A 492 -26.96 1.16 14.64
CA PRO A 492 -27.39 0.48 15.88
C PRO A 492 -27.09 -1.02 15.88
N ASN A 493 -26.91 -1.59 14.69
CA ASN A 493 -26.69 -3.02 14.49
C ASN A 493 -25.21 -3.36 14.22
N ASN A 494 -24.28 -2.41 14.31
CA ASN A 494 -22.84 -2.63 14.07
C ASN A 494 -22.51 -3.32 12.74
N ARG A 495 -23.24 -2.96 11.68
CA ARG A 495 -23.12 -3.56 10.36
C ARG A 495 -21.95 -2.95 9.57
N VAL A 496 -20.81 -3.64 9.58
CA VAL A 496 -19.56 -3.16 8.97
C VAL A 496 -18.76 -4.24 8.23
N TYR A 497 -19.27 -5.47 8.15
CA TYR A 497 -18.60 -6.56 7.46
C TYR A 497 -19.33 -6.97 6.19
N TRP A 498 -18.61 -7.31 5.13
CA TRP A 498 -19.18 -7.85 3.89
C TRP A 498 -18.35 -9.02 3.35
N PRO A 499 -18.93 -9.89 2.49
CA PRO A 499 -18.16 -10.90 1.75
C PRO A 499 -17.14 -10.27 0.79
N GLU A 500 -16.06 -10.99 0.49
CA GLU A 500 -15.03 -10.56 -0.47
C GLU A 500 -15.64 -10.21 -1.84
N GLY A 501 -15.25 -9.06 -2.43
CA GLY A 501 -15.73 -8.60 -3.73
C GLY A 501 -17.10 -7.89 -3.71
N MET A 502 -17.65 -7.62 -2.53
CA MET A 502 -18.96 -6.98 -2.37
C MET A 502 -18.87 -5.53 -1.88
N GLU A 503 -17.77 -4.82 -2.17
CA GLU A 503 -17.51 -3.45 -1.71
C GLU A 503 -18.58 -2.46 -2.22
N ASP A 504 -19.17 -2.75 -3.38
CA ASP A 504 -20.25 -1.95 -3.96
C ASP A 504 -21.51 -1.90 -3.08
N TRP A 505 -21.68 -2.84 -2.14
CA TRP A 505 -22.78 -2.83 -1.17
C TRP A 505 -22.71 -1.65 -0.20
N LEU A 506 -21.56 -0.98 -0.05
CA LEU A 506 -21.42 0.20 0.81
C LEU A 506 -22.08 1.44 0.21
N ARG A 507 -22.45 1.41 -1.07
CA ARG A 507 -23.01 2.56 -1.79
C ARG A 507 -24.48 2.32 -2.10
N PRO A 508 -25.33 3.37 -2.16
CA PRO A 508 -26.69 3.21 -2.63
C PRO A 508 -26.71 2.61 -4.05
N LYS A 509 -27.67 1.74 -4.32
CA LYS A 509 -27.87 1.16 -5.65
C LYS A 509 -28.07 2.29 -6.67
N LYS A 510 -27.19 2.33 -7.69
CA LYS A 510 -27.26 3.31 -8.78
C LYS A 510 -28.53 3.17 -9.61
#